data_AF-A0A960Q0B4-F1
#
_entry.id   AF-A0A960Q0B4-F1
#
_cell.length_a   1.000
_cell.length_b   1.000
_cell.length_c   1.000
_cell.angle_alpha   90.00
_cell.angle_beta   90.00
_cell.angle_gamma   90.00
#
_symmetry.space_group_name_H-M   'P 1'
#
loop_
_entity.id
_entity.type
_entity.pdbx_description
1 polymer ?
#
loop_
_entity_poly.entity_id
_entity_poly.type
_entity_poly.pdbx_seq_one_letter_code
_entity_poly.pdbx_strand_id
1 'polypeptide(L)' 'MKRLKKAVWAICIVWAIVAAGLFGAVLMGLLDKSTFQWLFTIGFVVFAIAVTLLSQILQQSDEDSDQK' A
#
# COMPACT_ATOMS: atom_id res chain seq x y z
N MET A 1 4.34 -6.15 -18.22
CA MET A 1 3.24 -5.13 -18.07
C MET A 1 1.89 -5.60 -17.45
N LYS A 2 1.25 -6.71 -17.87
CA LYS A 2 -0.08 -7.11 -17.32
C LYS A 2 -0.04 -7.58 -15.85
N ARG A 3 1.08 -8.18 -15.41
CA ARG A 3 1.28 -8.68 -14.04
C ARG A 3 1.56 -7.54 -13.05
N LEU A 4 2.35 -6.55 -13.46
CA LEU A 4 2.65 -5.33 -12.68
C LEU A 4 1.36 -4.60 -12.24
N LYS A 5 0.47 -4.33 -13.19
CA LYS A 5 -0.80 -3.65 -12.91
C LYS A 5 -1.68 -4.41 -11.91
N LYS A 6 -1.68 -5.76 -11.95
CA LYS A 6 -2.46 -6.59 -11.02
C LYS A 6 -1.90 -6.54 -9.59
N ALA A 7 -0.58 -6.62 -9.42
CA ALA A 7 0.05 -6.60 -8.10
C ALA A 7 -0.08 -5.23 -7.42
N VAL A 8 0.11 -4.14 -8.18
CA VAL A 8 -0.10 -2.77 -7.68
C VAL A 8 -1.57 -2.57 -7.28
N TRP A 9 -2.52 -3.05 -8.08
CA TRP A 9 -3.95 -3.00 -7.73
C TRP A 9 -4.27 -3.74 -6.43
N ALA A 10 -3.71 -4.94 -6.22
CA ALA A 10 -3.91 -5.69 -4.99
C ALA A 10 -3.42 -4.92 -3.75
N ILE A 11 -2.24 -4.30 -3.84
CA ILE A 11 -1.68 -3.48 -2.76
C ILE A 11 -2.55 -2.25 -2.48
N CYS A 12 -3.02 -1.56 -3.52
CA CYS A 12 -3.94 -0.42 -3.36
C CYS A 12 -5.24 -0.83 -2.66
N ILE A 13 -5.80 -2.00 -2.99
CA ILE A 13 -7.02 -2.52 -2.34
C ILE A 13 -6.77 -2.78 -0.85
N VAL A 14 -5.65 -3.42 -0.51
CA VAL A 14 -5.30 -3.69 0.89
C VAL A 14 -5.19 -2.38 1.68
N TRP A 15 -4.52 -1.36 1.12
CA TRP A 15 -4.42 -0.06 1.77
C TRP A 15 -5.77 0.64 1.93
N ALA A 16 -6.66 0.54 0.94
CA ALA A 16 -8.01 1.10 1.04
C ALA A 16 -8.81 0.47 2.21
N ILE A 17 -8.69 -0.85 2.41
CA ILE A 17 -9.34 -1.55 3.54
C ILE A 17 -8.76 -1.07 4.87
N VAL A 18 -7.44 -0.93 4.98
CA VAL A 18 -6.77 -0.43 6.19
C VAL A 18 -7.20 1.01 6.50
N ALA A 19 -7.24 1.88 5.49
CA ALA A 19 -7.70 3.25 5.64
C ALA A 19 -9.17 3.32 6.09
N ALA A 20 -10.04 2.48 5.54
CA ALA A 20 -11.44 2.39 5.96
C ALA A 20 -11.59 1.90 7.41
N GLY A 21 -10.78 0.91 7.82
CA GLY A 21 -10.74 0.42 9.20
C GLY A 21 -10.28 1.49 10.20
N LEU A 22 -9.21 2.21 9.87
CA LEU A 22 -8.73 3.35 10.67
C LEU A 22 -9.79 4.45 10.78
N PHE A 23 -10.48 4.75 9.68
CA PHE A 23 -11.57 5.73 9.68
C PHE A 23 -12.76 5.28 10.53
N GLY A 24 -13.15 4.01 10.44
CA GLY A 24 -14.20 3.43 11.29
C GLY A 24 -13.85 3.47 12.79
N ALA A 25 -12.59 3.20 13.14
CA ALA A 25 -12.11 3.29 14.53
C ALA A 25 -12.24 4.71 15.12
N VAL A 26 -12.01 5.74 14.30
CA VAL A 26 -12.24 7.15 14.69
C VAL A 26 -13.72 7.42 14.90
N LEU A 27 -14.59 6.96 13.99
CA LEU A 27 -16.05 7.15 14.11
C LEU A 27 -16.64 6.46 15.35
N MET A 28 -16.09 5.32 15.75
CA MET A 28 -16.47 4.60 16.97
C MET A 28 -15.92 5.24 18.26
N GLY A 29 -15.12 6.31 18.15
CA GLY A 29 -14.49 6.95 19.30
C GLY A 29 -13.40 6.11 19.97
N LEU A 30 -12.93 5.05 19.31
CA LEU A 30 -11.86 4.18 19.81
C LEU A 30 -10.48 4.80 19.60
N LEU A 31 -10.39 5.84 18.77
CA LEU A 31 -9.12 6.39 18.31
C LEU A 31 -9.20 7.91 18.18
N ASP A 32 -8.31 8.61 18.88
CA ASP A 32 -8.23 10.06 18.84
C ASP A 32 -7.83 10.57 17.45
N LYS A 33 -8.34 11.76 17.09
CA LYS A 33 -8.10 12.38 15.78
C LYS A 33 -6.60 12.61 15.51
N SER A 34 -5.83 12.99 16.53
CA SER A 34 -4.38 13.19 16.45
C SER A 34 -3.64 11.87 16.20
N THR A 35 -4.02 10.82 16.91
CA THR A 35 -3.47 9.46 16.76
C THR A 35 -3.81 8.89 15.39
N PHE A 36 -5.03 9.10 14.88
CA PHE A 36 -5.43 8.71 13.53
C PHE A 36 -4.54 9.39 12.48
N GLN A 37 -4.35 10.71 12.61
CA GLN A 37 -3.58 11.47 11.66
C GLN A 37 -2.13 10.98 11.60
N TRP A 38 -1.53 10.66 12.75
CA TRP A 38 -0.21 10.03 12.83
C TRP A 38 -0.17 8.63 12.23
N LEU A 39 -1.08 7.74 12.62
CA LEU A 39 -1.13 6.36 12.12
C LEU A 39 -1.39 6.30 10.61
N PHE A 40 -2.27 7.16 10.12
CA PHE A 40 -2.57 7.28 8.70
C PHE A 40 -1.35 7.79 7.93
N THR A 41 -0.67 8.83 8.43
CA THR A 41 0.53 9.38 7.80
C THR A 41 1.66 8.34 7.75
N ILE A 42 1.95 7.71 8.88
CA ILE A 42 2.99 6.66 8.96
C ILE A 42 2.64 5.51 8.03
N GLY A 43 1.40 5.00 8.09
CA GLY A 43 0.95 3.91 7.24
C GLY A 43 1.02 4.26 5.76
N PHE A 44 0.69 5.50 5.38
CA PHE A 44 0.77 5.96 3.99
C PHE A 44 2.22 6.01 3.49
N VAL A 45 3.15 6.47 4.32
CA VAL A 45 4.58 6.46 3.99
C VAL A 45 5.08 5.03 3.78
N VAL A 46 4.74 4.11 4.69
CA VAL A 46 5.12 2.69 4.55
C VAL A 46 4.52 2.07 3.29
N PHE A 47 3.25 2.37 2.99
CA PHE A 47 2.58 1.95 1.76
C PHE A 47 3.29 2.45 0.51
N ALA A 48 3.65 3.73 0.46
CA ALA A 48 4.35 4.33 -0.68
C ALA A 48 5.70 3.67 -0.94
N ILE A 49 6.46 3.38 0.13
CA ILE A 49 7.74 2.66 0.04
C ILE A 49 7.52 1.24 -0.49
N ALA A 50 6.54 0.51 0.03
CA ALA A 50 6.23 -0.84 -0.40
C ALA A 50 5.85 -0.91 -1.89
N VAL A 51 5.02 0.02 -2.38
CA VAL A 51 4.67 0.12 -3.81
C VAL A 51 5.89 0.41 -4.67
N THR A 52 6.78 1.29 -4.20
CA THR A 52 8.01 1.65 -4.92
C THR A 52 8.95 0.45 -5.02
N LEU A 53 9.20 -0.24 -3.91
CA LEU A 53 10.04 -1.44 -3.86
C LEU A 53 9.47 -2.57 -4.73
N LEU A 54 8.16 -2.82 -4.65
CA LEU A 54 7.51 -3.82 -5.48
C LEU A 54 7.66 -3.48 -6.97
N SER A 55 7.50 -2.21 -7.34
CA SER A 55 7.65 -1.76 -8.72
C SER A 55 9.08 -2.01 -9.22
N GLN A 56 10.10 -1.76 -8.40
CA GLN A 56 11.50 -2.05 -8.74
C GLN A 56 11.77 -3.56 -8.88
N ILE A 57 11.28 -4.38 -7.93
CA ILE A 57 11.44 -5.84 -7.96
C ILE A 57 10.78 -6.43 -9.21
N LEU A 58 9.57 -5.98 -9.54
CA LEU A 58 8.87 -6.45 -10.73
C LEU A 58 9.50 -5.97 -12.03
N GLN A 59 10.11 -4.77 -12.05
CA GLN A 59 10.90 -4.30 -13.18
C GLN A 59 12.09 -5.23 -13.43
N GLN A 60 12.83 -5.61 -12.37
CA GLN A 60 13.94 -6.56 -12.48
C GLN A 60 13.49 -7.95 -12.95
N SER A 61 12.35 -8.44 -12.46
CA SER A 61 11.86 -9.78 -12.84
C SER A 61 11.43 -9.90 -14.31
N ASP A 62 10.90 -8.83 -14.91
CA ASP A 62 10.59 -8.82 -16.35
C ASP A 62 11.93 -8.80 -17.16
N GLU A 63 12.99 -8.13 -16.68
CA GLU A 63 14.30 -8.04 -17.35
C GLU A 63 15.11 -9.35 -17.33
N ASP A 64 15.00 -10.14 -16.26
CA ASP A 64 15.68 -11.45 -16.12
C ASP A 64 15.01 -12.57 -16.97
N SER A 65 13.73 -12.39 -17.35
CA SER A 65 12.98 -13.39 -18.12
C SER A 65 13.26 -13.36 -19.63
N ASP A 66 13.79 -12.25 -20.17
CA ASP A 66 14.14 -12.12 -21.60
C ASP A 66 15.58 -12.60 -21.92
N GLN A 67 16.38 -12.96 -20.91
CA GLN A 67 17.75 -13.49 -21.08
C GLN A 67 17.87 -15.03 -21.13
N LYS A 68 16.75 -15.77 -21.10
CA LYS A 68 16.71 -17.25 -21.16
C LYS A 68 15.88 -17.75 -22.33
#